data_AF-A0A7X8DMK0-F1
#
_entry.id   AF-A0A7X8DMK0-F1
#
_cell.length_a   1.000
_cell.length_b   1.000
_cell.length_c   1.000
_cell.angle_alpha   90.00
_cell.angle_beta   90.00
_cell.angle_gamma   90.00
#
_symmetry.space_group_name_H-M   'P 1'
#
loop_
_entity.id
_entity.type
_entity.pdbx_description
1 polymer ?
#
loop_
_entity_poly.entity_id
_entity_poly.type
_entity_poly.pdbx_seq_one_letter_code
_entity_poly.pdbx_strand_id
1 'polypeptide(L)'
;MMGFIMAAQLILGLSFLVLIHEFGHFITARMFGIRVNKFYIFFNPKFSLVKFKKINGKLKWKFFSKNLPDTELETDYKGDPLLDEKGRKKYKTINTEELDDNDWRKHPENTEYGIGWLPLGGYCQIAGMVDETQSIENLATEPQSWEFRSKPAWQRLIVVLGGVIVNLVVGVLLFAMILGVYEKEYLPNKAIVDGIYAYESARSLGFKSGDKIISVQGKSVERFQDAISAQILFGSIITIERDGK
;
A
#
# COMPACT_ATOMS: atom_id res chain seq x y z
N MET A 1 3.00 -9.69 25.75
CA MET A 1 2.89 -10.53 24.52
C MET A 1 1.98 -9.89 23.47
N MET A 2 0.75 -9.47 23.84
CA MET A 2 -0.21 -8.82 22.94
C MET A 2 0.36 -7.60 22.16
N GLY A 3 1.09 -6.71 22.84
CA GLY A 3 1.65 -5.51 22.20
C GLY A 3 2.69 -5.79 21.11
N PHE A 4 3.50 -6.85 21.26
CA PHE A 4 4.48 -7.25 20.24
C PHE A 4 3.78 -7.79 19.00
N ILE A 5 2.70 -8.54 19.18
CA ILE A 5 1.88 -9.07 18.08
C ILE A 5 1.25 -7.91 17.30
N MET A 6 0.66 -6.93 18.00
CA MET A 6 0.08 -5.75 17.37
C MET A 6 1.11 -4.92 16.61
N ALA A 7 2.29 -4.70 17.21
CA ALA A 7 3.38 -3.99 16.55
C ALA A 7 3.87 -4.73 15.30
N ALA A 8 4.03 -6.05 15.37
CA ALA A 8 4.42 -6.87 14.22
C ALA A 8 3.36 -6.84 13.11
N GLN A 9 2.07 -6.94 13.46
CA GLN A 9 0.96 -6.81 12.52
C GLN A 9 0.94 -5.45 11.83
N LEU A 10 1.17 -4.36 12.57
CA LEU A 10 1.25 -3.01 12.01
C LEU A 10 2.41 -2.90 11.02
N ILE A 11 3.60 -3.37 11.38
CA ILE A 11 4.78 -3.33 10.50
C ILE A 11 4.53 -4.16 9.24
N LEU A 12 3.95 -5.35 9.38
CA LEU A 12 3.62 -6.21 8.24
C LEU A 12 2.56 -5.56 7.33
N GLY A 13 1.53 -4.94 7.90
CA GLY A 13 0.49 -4.23 7.15
C GLY A 13 1.04 -3.03 6.37
N LEU A 14 1.86 -2.19 7.02
CA LEU A 14 2.56 -1.09 6.36
C LEU A 14 3.50 -1.59 5.27
N SER A 15 4.27 -2.65 5.54
CA SER A 15 5.18 -3.26 4.57
C SER A 15 4.45 -3.76 3.33
N PHE A 16 3.31 -4.42 3.52
CA PHE A 16 2.48 -4.92 2.42
C PHE A 16 1.89 -3.78 1.60
N LEU A 17 1.37 -2.74 2.25
CA LEU A 17 0.81 -1.57 1.57
C LEU A 17 1.87 -0.85 0.73
N VAL A 18 3.08 -0.67 1.27
CA VAL A 18 4.17 -0.02 0.52
C VAL A 18 4.63 -0.87 -0.66
N LEU A 19 4.74 -2.19 -0.50
CA LEU A 19 5.09 -3.10 -1.60
C LEU A 19 4.11 -2.94 -2.76
N ILE A 20 2.81 -2.98 -2.46
CA ILE A 20 1.74 -2.82 -3.46
C ILE A 20 1.78 -1.42 -4.09
N HIS A 21 2.06 -0.38 -3.30
CA HIS A 21 2.19 1.00 -3.77
C HIS A 21 3.32 1.16 -4.80
N GLU A 22 4.54 0.75 -4.44
CA GLU A 22 5.70 0.83 -5.34
C GLU A 22 5.47 -0.02 -6.60
N PHE A 23 4.84 -1.19 -6.42
CA PHE A 23 4.47 -2.06 -7.53
C PHE A 23 3.49 -1.40 -8.51
N GLY A 24 2.58 -0.54 -8.02
CA GLY A 24 1.69 0.25 -8.87
C GLY A 24 2.44 1.22 -9.78
N HIS A 25 3.45 1.92 -9.25
CA HIS A 25 4.33 2.75 -10.08
C HIS A 25 5.12 1.91 -11.08
N PHE A 26 5.61 0.75 -10.66
CA PHE A 26 6.37 -0.16 -11.53
C PHE A 26 5.54 -0.67 -12.72
N ILE A 27 4.32 -1.18 -12.47
CA ILE A 27 3.43 -1.68 -13.53
C ILE A 27 3.09 -0.55 -14.50
N THR A 28 2.66 0.59 -13.98
CA THR A 28 2.23 1.71 -14.83
C THR A 28 3.39 2.24 -15.67
N ALA A 29 4.60 2.35 -15.12
CA ALA A 29 5.78 2.72 -15.89
C ALA A 29 6.07 1.70 -17.01
N ARG A 30 6.06 0.40 -16.69
CA ARG A 30 6.28 -0.68 -17.67
C ARG A 30 5.21 -0.72 -18.76
N MET A 31 3.96 -0.42 -18.42
CA MET A 31 2.84 -0.39 -19.36
C MET A 31 3.00 0.69 -20.44
N PHE A 32 3.62 1.83 -20.11
CA PHE A 32 3.93 2.89 -21.07
C PHE A 32 5.32 2.78 -21.70
N GLY A 33 6.01 1.66 -21.49
CA GLY A 33 7.37 1.44 -22.01
C GLY A 33 8.43 2.33 -21.39
N ILE A 34 8.18 2.84 -20.18
CA ILE A 34 9.16 3.60 -19.41
C ILE A 34 10.04 2.62 -18.65
N ARG A 35 11.35 2.85 -18.67
CA ARG A 35 12.31 2.02 -17.94
C ARG A 35 12.29 2.35 -16.44
N VAL A 36 12.40 1.32 -15.62
CA VAL A 36 12.60 1.43 -14.18
C VAL A 36 14.01 0.95 -13.88
N ASN A 37 14.83 1.85 -13.35
CA ASN A 37 16.25 1.59 -13.08
C ASN A 37 16.41 0.72 -11.83
N LYS A 38 15.72 1.10 -10.75
CA LYS A 38 15.78 0.44 -9.45
C LYS A 38 14.38 0.24 -8.89
N PHE A 39 14.11 -0.94 -8.36
CA PHE A 39 12.88 -1.27 -7.65
C PHE A 39 13.26 -1.88 -6.30
N TYR A 40 13.08 -1.11 -5.23
CA TYR A 40 13.47 -1.53 -3.89
C TYR A 40 12.25 -1.60 -2.97
N ILE A 41 12.10 -2.76 -2.36
CA ILE A 41 11.18 -2.97 -1.24
C ILE A 41 11.97 -2.62 0.02
N PHE A 42 11.49 -1.70 0.84
CA PHE A 42 12.20 -1.19 2.02
C PHE A 42 13.38 -0.27 1.72
N PHE A 43 13.58 0.70 2.61
CA PHE A 43 14.72 1.59 2.51
C PHE A 43 16.01 0.86 2.88
N ASN A 44 17.07 1.18 2.14
CA ASN A 44 18.38 0.56 2.26
C ASN A 44 19.47 1.61 2.57
N PRO A 45 19.42 2.36 3.69
CA PRO A 45 20.47 3.33 3.99
C PRO A 45 21.82 2.60 4.13
N LYS A 46 22.82 3.05 3.37
CA LYS A 46 24.20 2.51 3.28
C LYS A 46 24.34 1.13 2.63
N PHE A 47 23.47 0.16 2.92
CA PHE A 47 23.55 -1.20 2.39
C PHE A 47 22.18 -1.82 2.15
N SER A 48 22.15 -2.78 1.24
CA SER A 48 20.97 -3.59 0.86
C SER A 48 21.12 -5.01 1.42
N LEU A 49 20.01 -5.61 1.87
CA LEU A 49 20.02 -7.00 2.35
C LEU A 49 20.24 -7.96 1.18
N VAL A 50 19.43 -7.78 0.15
CA VAL A 50 19.48 -8.57 -1.08
C VAL A 50 19.30 -7.61 -2.24
N LYS A 51 20.13 -7.75 -3.27
CA LYS A 51 19.86 -7.15 -4.57
C LYS A 51 20.13 -8.15 -5.68
N PHE A 52 19.29 -8.12 -6.70
CA PHE A 52 19.43 -8.97 -7.86
C PHE A 52 19.18 -8.18 -9.14
N LYS A 53 19.97 -8.49 -10.16
CA LYS A 53 19.90 -7.84 -11.46
C LYS A 53 20.27 -8.84 -12.54
N LYS A 54 19.65 -8.70 -13.71
CA LYS A 54 20.04 -9.45 -14.90
C LYS A 54 21.26 -8.78 -15.53
N ILE A 55 22.37 -9.50 -15.63
CA ILE A 55 23.66 -9.05 -16.17
C ILE A 55 24.09 -10.08 -17.22
N ASN A 56 24.28 -9.66 -18.48
CA ASN A 56 24.62 -10.55 -19.60
C ASN A 56 23.73 -11.81 -19.69
N GLY A 57 22.42 -11.65 -19.53
CA GLY A 57 21.46 -12.75 -19.59
C GLY A 57 21.36 -13.61 -18.32
N LYS A 58 22.31 -13.49 -17.38
CA LYS A 58 22.33 -14.27 -16.12
C LYS A 58 21.81 -13.43 -14.95
N LEU A 59 21.04 -14.06 -14.06
CA LEU A 59 20.58 -13.42 -12.84
C LEU A 59 21.71 -13.45 -11.81
N LYS A 60 22.27 -12.28 -11.46
CA LYS A 60 23.30 -12.17 -10.41
C LYS A 60 22.66 -11.64 -9.12
N TRP A 61 22.98 -12.31 -8.01
CA TRP A 61 22.53 -11.97 -6.67
C TRP A 61 23.71 -11.42 -5.86
N LYS A 62 23.44 -10.41 -5.05
CA LYS A 62 24.37 -9.88 -4.05
C LYS A 62 23.63 -9.78 -2.72
N PHE A 63 24.26 -10.30 -1.68
CA PHE A 63 23.78 -10.22 -0.30
C PHE A 63 24.61 -9.19 0.46
N PHE A 64 23.97 -8.41 1.35
CA PHE A 64 24.62 -7.44 2.25
C PHE A 64 25.59 -6.48 1.56
N SER A 65 25.24 -6.01 0.37
CA SER A 65 26.14 -5.17 -0.41
C SER A 65 25.96 -3.69 -0.08
N LYS A 66 27.06 -2.95 -0.02
CA LYS A 66 27.03 -1.48 0.04
C LYS A 66 26.29 -0.93 -1.19
N ASN A 67 25.58 0.17 -1.00
CA ASN A 67 24.99 0.89 -2.12
C ASN A 67 26.11 1.53 -2.93
N LEU A 68 26.15 1.24 -4.23
CA LEU A 68 27.04 1.94 -5.13
C LEU A 68 26.32 3.21 -5.60
N PRO A 69 26.95 4.39 -5.52
CA PRO A 69 26.41 5.59 -6.12
C PRO A 69 26.44 5.47 -7.65
N ASP A 70 25.42 6.00 -8.31
CA ASP A 70 25.34 6.07 -9.77
C ASP A 70 26.06 7.32 -10.33
N THR A 71 26.47 8.21 -9.43
CA THR A 71 27.15 9.48 -9.73
C THR A 71 28.50 9.55 -9.05
N GLU A 72 29.48 10.13 -9.72
CA GLU A 72 30.81 10.41 -9.20
C GLU A 72 30.99 11.90 -8.94
N LEU A 73 31.78 12.27 -7.94
CA LEU A 73 32.12 13.67 -7.68
C LEU A 73 32.96 14.20 -8.84
N GLU A 74 32.54 15.31 -9.43
CA GLU A 74 33.35 15.98 -10.44
C GLU A 74 34.52 16.65 -9.71
N THR A 75 35.74 16.18 -9.94
CA THR A 75 36.95 16.75 -9.37
C THR A 75 37.73 17.51 -10.43
N ASP A 76 38.43 18.57 -10.02
CA ASP A 76 39.39 19.23 -10.88
C ASP A 76 40.62 18.33 -11.17
N TYR A 77 41.55 18.82 -12.00
CA TYR A 77 42.79 18.10 -12.32
C TYR A 77 43.70 17.83 -11.11
N LYS A 78 43.41 18.46 -9.95
CA LYS A 78 44.13 18.32 -8.67
C LYS A 78 43.39 17.42 -7.68
N GLY A 79 42.18 16.96 -8.00
CA GLY A 79 41.35 16.11 -7.14
C GLY A 79 40.43 16.88 -6.19
N ASP A 80 40.34 18.21 -6.30
CA ASP A 80 39.43 19.03 -5.49
C ASP A 80 38.01 18.98 -6.08
N PRO A 81 36.95 18.81 -5.26
CA PRO A 81 35.58 18.72 -5.74
C PRO A 81 35.13 20.06 -6.36
N LEU A 82 34.73 20.02 -7.63
CA LEU A 82 34.14 21.16 -8.32
C LEU A 82 32.82 21.54 -7.63
N LEU A 83 32.63 22.85 -7.44
CA LEU A 83 31.46 23.41 -6.80
C LEU A 83 30.58 24.09 -7.86
N ASP A 84 29.28 23.83 -7.83
CA ASP A 84 28.28 24.56 -8.61
C ASP A 84 28.26 26.04 -8.22
N GLU A 85 27.60 26.88 -9.03
CA GLU A 85 27.40 28.33 -8.78
C GLU A 85 26.79 28.66 -7.39
N LYS A 86 26.20 27.67 -6.71
CA LYS A 86 25.62 27.77 -5.36
C LYS A 86 26.50 27.18 -4.25
N GLY A 87 27.77 26.87 -4.53
CA GLY A 87 28.73 26.31 -3.56
C GLY A 87 28.47 24.85 -3.16
N ARG A 88 27.72 24.08 -3.98
CA ARG A 88 27.42 22.65 -3.73
C ARG A 88 28.35 21.78 -4.57
N LYS A 89 28.79 20.64 -4.02
CA LYS A 89 29.63 19.67 -4.76
C LYS A 89 28.90 19.19 -6.02
N LYS A 90 29.61 19.23 -7.15
CA LYS A 90 29.11 18.84 -8.45
C LYS A 90 29.30 17.33 -8.64
N TYR A 91 28.27 16.69 -9.18
CA TYR A 91 28.25 15.24 -9.40
C TYR A 91 27.96 14.96 -10.87
N LYS A 92 28.78 14.12 -11.49
CA LYS A 92 28.63 13.66 -12.88
C LYS A 92 28.12 12.22 -12.89
N THR A 93 27.23 11.89 -13.82
CA THR A 93 26.80 10.51 -14.03
C THR A 93 27.97 9.68 -14.56
N ILE A 94 28.19 8.51 -13.97
CA ILE A 94 29.27 7.62 -14.36
C ILE A 94 29.03 7.11 -15.79
N ASN A 95 30.02 7.27 -16.68
CA ASN A 95 29.92 6.73 -18.03
C ASN A 95 29.83 5.21 -17.94
N THR A 96 28.66 4.68 -18.30
CA THR A 96 28.33 3.28 -18.07
C THR A 96 29.09 2.35 -19.02
N GLU A 97 29.59 2.89 -20.13
CA GLU A 97 30.34 2.19 -21.17
C GLU A 97 31.78 1.84 -20.76
N GLU A 98 32.38 2.65 -19.87
CA GLU A 98 33.76 2.48 -19.38
C GLU A 98 33.87 1.46 -18.24
N LEU A 99 32.73 0.98 -17.72
CA LEU A 99 32.69 0.05 -16.60
C LEU A 99 32.95 -1.40 -17.03
N ASP A 100 33.53 -2.20 -16.12
CA ASP A 100 33.76 -3.63 -16.32
C ASP A 100 32.47 -4.38 -16.66
N ASP A 101 32.56 -5.40 -17.53
CA ASP A 101 31.41 -6.22 -17.97
C ASP A 101 30.65 -6.89 -16.82
N ASN A 102 31.27 -7.05 -15.65
CA ASN A 102 30.63 -7.61 -14.46
C ASN A 102 30.09 -6.56 -13.49
N ASP A 103 30.26 -5.26 -13.75
CA ASP A 103 29.75 -4.20 -12.89
C ASP A 103 28.20 -4.14 -12.96
N TRP A 104 27.58 -3.94 -11.81
CA TRP A 104 26.11 -3.85 -11.68
C TRP A 104 25.53 -2.62 -12.39
N ARG A 105 26.34 -1.57 -12.54
CA ARG A 105 25.93 -0.30 -13.16
C ARG A 105 25.89 -0.39 -14.69
N LYS A 106 26.63 -1.32 -15.32
CA LYS A 106 26.79 -1.43 -16.78
C LYS A 106 25.50 -1.66 -17.57
N HIS A 107 24.48 -2.24 -16.92
CA HIS A 107 23.22 -2.64 -17.58
C HIS A 107 22.02 -1.78 -17.14
N PRO A 108 21.93 -0.49 -17.49
CA PRO A 108 20.83 0.39 -17.07
C PRO A 108 19.46 -0.01 -17.68
N GLU A 109 19.46 -0.81 -18.75
CA GLU A 109 18.26 -1.36 -19.38
C GLU A 109 17.53 -2.39 -18.51
N ASN A 110 18.26 -3.05 -17.61
CA ASN A 110 17.70 -4.05 -16.70
C ASN A 110 17.37 -3.41 -15.35
N THR A 111 16.18 -3.70 -14.83
CA THR A 111 15.78 -3.24 -13.49
C THR A 111 16.61 -3.95 -12.43
N GLU A 112 17.21 -3.18 -11.54
CA GLU A 112 17.78 -3.69 -10.29
C GLU A 112 16.67 -3.85 -9.27
N TYR A 113 16.49 -5.07 -8.78
CA TYR A 113 15.54 -5.35 -7.71
C TYR A 113 16.29 -5.49 -6.39
N GLY A 114 15.75 -4.95 -5.31
CA GLY A 114 16.39 -5.05 -4.01
C GLY A 114 15.44 -5.05 -2.83
N ILE A 115 15.97 -5.50 -1.70
CA ILE A 115 15.31 -5.51 -0.41
C ILE A 115 16.19 -4.73 0.57
N GLY A 116 15.65 -3.64 1.08
CA GLY A 116 16.23 -2.86 2.18
C GLY A 116 15.97 -3.49 3.54
N TRP A 117 16.67 -3.00 4.55
CA TRP A 117 16.52 -3.49 5.93
C TRP A 117 15.54 -2.66 6.75
N LEU A 118 15.17 -1.46 6.28
CA LEU A 118 14.30 -0.54 7.00
C LEU A 118 12.86 -0.60 6.44
N PRO A 119 11.89 -1.17 7.17
CA PRO A 119 10.54 -1.44 6.66
C PRO A 119 9.64 -0.21 6.48
N LEU A 120 10.18 1.00 6.65
CA LEU A 120 9.44 2.27 6.62
C LEU A 120 9.36 2.90 5.23
N GLY A 121 9.26 2.10 4.17
CA GLY A 121 9.13 2.63 2.81
C GLY A 121 9.63 1.68 1.73
N GLY A 122 9.99 2.27 0.59
CA GLY A 122 10.40 1.62 -0.64
C GLY A 122 10.62 2.71 -1.68
N TYR A 123 11.17 2.34 -2.83
CA TYR A 123 11.25 3.28 -3.94
C TYR A 123 11.32 2.57 -5.29
N CYS A 124 10.62 3.16 -6.25
CA CYS A 124 10.66 2.81 -7.65
C CYS A 124 11.34 3.94 -8.43
N GLN A 125 12.62 3.77 -8.76
CA GLN A 125 13.39 4.76 -9.50
C GLN A 125 13.08 4.67 -11.00
N ILE A 126 12.28 5.62 -11.50
CA ILE A 126 11.83 5.70 -12.88
C ILE A 126 12.86 6.48 -13.71
N ALA A 127 13.24 5.95 -14.88
CA ALA A 127 14.21 6.58 -15.77
C ALA A 127 13.69 7.94 -16.28
N GLY A 128 14.50 8.98 -16.17
CA GLY A 128 14.19 10.33 -16.68
C GLY A 128 13.26 11.18 -15.79
N MET A 129 12.91 10.70 -14.59
CA MET A 129 12.31 11.52 -13.53
C MET A 129 13.43 12.21 -12.75
N VAL A 130 13.33 13.53 -12.55
CA VAL A 130 14.30 14.29 -11.76
C VAL A 130 14.20 13.83 -10.32
N ASP A 131 15.28 13.23 -9.82
CA ASP A 131 15.41 12.75 -8.46
C ASP A 131 16.44 13.60 -7.72
N GLU A 132 16.40 13.64 -6.38
CA GLU A 132 17.23 14.51 -5.53
C GLU A 132 18.74 14.33 -5.74
N THR A 133 19.14 13.22 -6.36
CA THR A 133 20.54 12.85 -6.66
C THR A 133 20.97 13.10 -8.10
N GLN A 134 20.06 13.47 -9.01
CA GLN A 134 20.37 13.71 -10.43
C GLN A 134 20.54 15.21 -10.69
N SER A 135 21.76 15.63 -11.02
CA SER A 135 22.07 17.02 -11.37
C SER A 135 21.33 17.47 -12.64
N ILE A 136 20.89 18.73 -12.67
CA ILE A 136 20.09 19.30 -13.78
C ILE A 136 20.85 19.24 -15.12
N GLU A 137 22.18 19.18 -15.10
CA GLU A 137 23.00 19.04 -16.31
C GLU A 137 22.80 17.71 -17.04
N ASN A 138 22.41 16.64 -16.35
CA ASN A 138 22.02 15.37 -17.00
C ASN A 138 20.65 15.46 -17.72
N LEU A 139 19.96 16.62 -17.67
CA LEU A 139 18.78 16.92 -18.48
C LEU A 139 19.13 17.58 -19.83
N ALA A 140 20.39 17.91 -20.09
CA ALA A 140 20.81 18.58 -21.32
C ALA A 140 20.86 17.66 -22.55
N THR A 141 20.82 16.34 -22.34
CA THR A 141 20.73 15.34 -23.42
C THR A 141 19.28 15.18 -23.90
N GLU A 142 19.13 14.91 -25.20
CA GLU A 142 17.81 14.72 -25.79
C GLU A 142 17.03 13.60 -25.09
N PRO A 143 15.73 13.82 -24.81
CA PRO A 143 14.91 12.89 -24.07
C PRO A 143 14.78 11.57 -24.84
N GLN A 144 15.30 10.49 -24.26
CA GLN A 144 15.21 9.17 -24.88
C GLN A 144 13.77 8.63 -24.82
N SER A 145 13.36 7.86 -25.83
CA SER A 145 11.98 7.35 -25.96
C SER A 145 11.47 6.47 -24.82
N TRP A 146 12.39 5.91 -24.02
CA TRP A 146 12.13 5.06 -22.85
C TRP A 146 12.18 5.83 -21.52
N GLU A 147 12.45 7.13 -21.56
CA GLU A 147 12.44 8.00 -20.39
C GLU A 147 11.05 8.56 -20.12
N PHE A 148 10.75 8.77 -18.85
CA PHE A 148 9.53 9.39 -18.37
C PHE A 148 9.25 10.73 -19.05
N ARG A 149 10.27 11.57 -19.24
CA ARG A 149 10.17 12.90 -19.85
C ARG A 149 9.75 12.90 -21.34
N SER A 150 9.98 11.80 -22.05
CA SER A 150 9.60 11.67 -23.48
C SER A 150 8.11 11.38 -23.66
N LYS A 151 7.40 10.97 -22.60
CA LYS A 151 6.00 10.58 -22.66
C LYS A 151 5.05 11.77 -22.48
N PRO A 152 3.86 11.73 -23.13
CA PRO A 152 2.85 12.77 -22.95
C PRO A 152 2.43 12.90 -21.47
N ALA A 153 2.01 14.11 -21.09
CA ALA A 153 1.75 14.47 -19.69
C ALA A 153 0.72 13.55 -18.99
N TRP A 154 -0.28 13.07 -19.73
CA TRP A 154 -1.30 12.18 -19.17
C TRP A 154 -0.76 10.78 -18.82
N GLN A 155 0.20 10.25 -19.60
CA GLN A 155 0.88 8.97 -19.27
C GLN A 155 1.74 9.14 -18.02
N ARG A 156 2.48 10.25 -17.96
CA ARG A 156 3.27 10.63 -16.78
C ARG A 156 2.39 10.73 -15.52
N LEU A 157 1.22 11.36 -15.64
CA LEU A 157 0.26 11.47 -14.56
C LEU A 157 -0.21 10.10 -14.06
N ILE A 158 -0.55 9.18 -14.96
CA ILE A 158 -0.97 7.81 -14.56
C ILE A 158 0.16 7.08 -13.85
N VAL A 159 1.42 7.25 -14.28
CA VAL A 159 2.58 6.64 -13.62
C VAL A 159 2.77 7.18 -12.21
N VAL A 160 2.64 8.49 -12.02
CA VAL A 160 2.72 9.14 -10.70
C VAL A 160 1.52 8.80 -9.82
N LEU A 161 0.34 8.55 -10.39
CA LEU A 161 -0.82 8.11 -9.63
C LEU A 161 -0.87 6.58 -9.44
N GLY A 162 -0.02 5.82 -10.13
CA GLY A 162 -0.07 4.37 -10.19
C GLY A 162 -0.08 3.71 -8.83
N GLY A 163 0.80 4.13 -7.91
CA GLY A 163 0.82 3.61 -6.55
C GLY A 163 -0.44 3.90 -5.75
N VAL A 164 -1.01 5.10 -5.88
CA VAL A 164 -2.25 5.49 -5.19
C VAL A 164 -3.45 4.73 -5.73
N ILE A 165 -3.55 4.59 -7.06
CA ILE A 165 -4.63 3.87 -7.74
C ILE A 165 -4.62 2.40 -7.33
N VAL A 166 -3.46 1.74 -7.35
CA VAL A 166 -3.38 0.33 -6.96
C VAL A 166 -3.72 0.15 -5.47
N ASN A 167 -3.26 1.05 -4.59
CA ASN A 167 -3.65 1.00 -3.18
C ASN A 167 -5.17 1.14 -2.98
N LEU A 168 -5.82 2.04 -3.72
CA LEU A 168 -7.27 2.22 -3.67
C LEU A 168 -7.99 0.94 -4.12
N VAL A 169 -7.57 0.35 -5.24
CA VAL A 169 -8.14 -0.90 -5.76
C VAL A 169 -7.97 -2.05 -4.77
N VAL A 170 -6.76 -2.23 -4.23
CA VAL A 170 -6.48 -3.25 -3.23
C VAL A 170 -7.29 -3.01 -1.95
N GLY A 171 -7.44 -1.75 -1.52
CA GLY A 171 -8.29 -1.39 -0.39
C GLY A 171 -9.75 -1.80 -0.61
N VAL A 172 -10.34 -1.47 -1.76
CA VAL A 172 -11.71 -1.86 -2.12
C VAL A 172 -11.86 -3.38 -2.12
N LEU A 173 -10.91 -4.11 -2.70
CA LEU A 173 -10.92 -5.57 -2.74
C LEU A 173 -10.83 -6.20 -1.34
N LEU A 174 -9.93 -5.67 -0.49
CA LEU A 174 -9.80 -6.12 0.90
C LEU A 174 -11.08 -5.87 1.69
N PHE A 175 -11.68 -4.67 1.57
CA PHE A 175 -12.95 -4.37 2.23
C PHE A 175 -14.09 -5.27 1.72
N ALA A 176 -14.18 -5.51 0.42
CA ALA A 176 -15.17 -6.41 -0.16
C ALA A 176 -15.01 -7.85 0.36
N MET A 177 -13.77 -8.35 0.44
CA MET A 177 -13.47 -9.68 1.00
C MET A 177 -13.83 -9.75 2.48
N ILE A 178 -13.47 -8.73 3.27
CA ILE A 178 -13.83 -8.67 4.69
C ILE A 178 -15.34 -8.71 4.81
N LEU A 179 -16.09 -7.85 4.13
CA LEU A 179 -17.57 -7.84 4.20
C LEU A 179 -18.21 -9.15 3.72
N GLY A 180 -17.59 -9.84 2.76
CA GLY A 180 -18.08 -11.13 2.25
C GLY A 180 -17.87 -12.30 3.22
N VAL A 181 -16.80 -12.26 4.03
CA VAL A 181 -16.47 -13.32 5.01
C VAL A 181 -16.94 -12.96 6.43
N TYR A 182 -17.13 -11.67 6.71
CA TYR A 182 -17.53 -11.18 8.02
C TYR A 182 -18.97 -11.61 8.31
N GLU A 183 -19.09 -12.76 8.97
CA GLU A 183 -20.35 -13.18 9.58
C GLU A 183 -20.75 -12.12 10.59
N LYS A 184 -21.94 -11.56 10.40
CA LYS A 184 -22.50 -10.63 11.38
C LYS A 184 -22.77 -11.44 12.64
N GLU A 185 -21.95 -11.30 13.67
CA GLU A 185 -22.32 -11.76 15.00
C GLU A 185 -23.56 -10.97 15.43
N TYR A 186 -24.72 -11.61 15.36
CA TYR A 186 -25.97 -11.07 15.88
C TYR A 186 -26.48 -11.98 16.99
N LEU A 187 -27.07 -11.38 18.01
CA LEU A 187 -27.75 -12.14 19.05
C LEU A 187 -29.05 -12.70 18.45
N PRO A 188 -29.19 -14.03 18.27
CA PRO A 188 -30.41 -14.60 17.78
C PRO A 188 -31.49 -14.43 18.84
N ASN A 189 -32.69 -14.03 18.41
CA ASN A 189 -33.80 -13.75 19.31
C ASN A 189 -34.19 -14.99 20.17
N LYS A 190 -33.98 -16.19 19.64
CA LYS A 190 -34.16 -17.47 20.36
C LYS A 190 -33.19 -17.70 21.52
N ALA A 191 -32.01 -17.05 21.51
CA ALA A 191 -31.05 -17.19 22.60
C ALA A 191 -31.43 -16.37 23.84
N ILE A 192 -32.49 -15.57 23.78
CA ILE A 192 -32.96 -14.76 24.90
C ILE A 192 -33.88 -15.61 25.77
N VAL A 193 -33.31 -16.09 26.88
CA VAL A 193 -33.99 -16.97 27.83
C VAL A 193 -35.03 -16.19 28.65
N ASP A 194 -34.64 -15.00 29.13
CA ASP A 194 -35.41 -14.23 30.14
C ASP A 194 -36.37 -13.18 29.55
N GLY A 195 -36.50 -13.11 28.22
CA GLY A 195 -37.36 -12.14 27.53
C GLY A 195 -36.91 -10.68 27.64
N ILE A 196 -37.79 -9.75 27.28
CA ILE A 196 -37.52 -8.31 27.36
C ILE A 196 -37.76 -7.76 28.76
N TYR A 197 -37.03 -6.70 29.13
CA TYR A 197 -37.37 -5.89 30.30
C TYR A 197 -38.35 -4.78 29.88
N ALA A 198 -39.57 -4.81 30.41
CA ALA A 198 -40.57 -3.80 30.11
C ALA A 198 -40.38 -2.56 31.01
N TYR A 199 -39.91 -1.47 30.41
CA TYR A 199 -39.92 -0.13 30.99
C TYR A 199 -41.36 0.40 31.14
N GLU A 200 -41.55 1.48 31.89
CA GLU A 200 -42.86 2.05 32.20
C GLU A 200 -43.70 2.36 30.94
N SER A 201 -43.05 2.90 29.91
CA SER A 201 -43.66 3.15 28.59
C SER A 201 -44.10 1.90 27.85
N ALA A 202 -43.41 0.77 28.05
CA ALA A 202 -43.81 -0.51 27.46
C ALA A 202 -44.94 -1.16 28.28
N ARG A 203 -44.93 -1.00 29.61
CA ARG A 203 -46.00 -1.50 30.49
C ARG A 203 -47.34 -0.82 30.23
N SER A 204 -47.34 0.48 29.93
CA SER A 204 -48.56 1.19 29.55
C SER A 204 -49.16 0.69 28.23
N LEU A 205 -48.35 0.08 27.37
CA LEU A 205 -48.77 -0.59 26.13
C LEU A 205 -49.16 -2.07 26.33
N GLY A 206 -49.05 -2.60 27.55
CA GLY A 206 -49.43 -3.99 27.89
C GLY A 206 -48.27 -5.01 27.88
N PHE A 207 -47.04 -4.57 27.64
CA PHE A 207 -45.86 -5.43 27.79
C PHE A 207 -45.55 -5.72 29.25
N LYS A 208 -45.02 -6.91 29.52
CA LYS A 208 -44.51 -7.32 30.83
C LYS A 208 -43.05 -7.73 30.71
N SER A 209 -42.31 -7.57 31.79
CA SER A 209 -40.96 -8.12 31.87
C SER A 209 -41.04 -9.64 31.75
N GLY A 210 -40.24 -10.23 30.86
CA GLY A 210 -40.31 -11.66 30.52
C GLY A 210 -40.96 -11.96 29.16
N ASP A 211 -41.60 -10.98 28.51
CA ASP A 211 -42.21 -11.19 27.20
C ASP A 211 -41.13 -11.46 26.13
N LYS A 212 -41.35 -12.47 25.28
CA LYS A 212 -40.47 -12.77 24.14
C LYS A 212 -41.12 -12.31 22.85
N ILE A 213 -40.49 -11.37 22.15
CA ILE A 213 -41.02 -10.84 20.88
C ILE A 213 -40.79 -11.88 19.79
N ILE A 214 -41.84 -12.44 19.19
CA ILE A 214 -41.71 -13.51 18.17
C ILE A 214 -41.78 -12.94 16.75
N SER A 215 -42.66 -11.94 16.54
CA SER A 215 -42.81 -11.27 15.25
C SER A 215 -43.22 -9.82 15.39
N VAL A 216 -42.77 -9.00 14.44
CA VAL A 216 -43.14 -7.59 14.29
C VAL A 216 -43.75 -7.43 12.90
N GLN A 217 -44.98 -6.90 12.82
CA GLN A 217 -45.74 -6.74 11.57
C GLN A 217 -45.85 -8.04 10.74
N GLY A 218 -46.03 -9.18 11.41
CA GLY A 218 -46.14 -10.50 10.77
C GLY A 218 -44.83 -11.08 10.24
N LYS A 219 -43.69 -10.38 10.38
CA LYS A 219 -42.36 -10.90 10.05
C LYS A 219 -41.69 -11.46 11.30
N SER A 220 -41.19 -12.70 11.21
CA SER A 220 -40.46 -13.33 12.30
C SER A 220 -39.18 -12.56 12.62
N VAL A 221 -38.92 -12.35 13.90
CA VAL A 221 -37.72 -11.66 14.36
C VAL A 221 -36.60 -12.67 14.59
N GLU A 222 -35.62 -12.68 13.69
CA GLU A 222 -34.44 -13.55 13.82
C GLU A 222 -33.37 -12.92 14.72
N ARG A 223 -33.17 -11.60 14.63
CA ARG A 223 -32.16 -10.85 15.39
C ARG A 223 -32.84 -10.04 16.47
N PHE A 224 -32.33 -10.07 17.71
CA PHE A 224 -32.92 -9.31 18.81
C PHE A 224 -33.00 -7.80 18.52
N GLN A 225 -32.00 -7.25 17.83
CA GLN A 225 -32.00 -5.83 17.45
C GLN A 225 -33.19 -5.44 16.55
N ASP A 226 -33.71 -6.38 15.76
CA ASP A 226 -34.90 -6.12 14.93
C ASP A 226 -36.17 -6.00 15.79
N ALA A 227 -36.21 -6.70 16.94
CA ALA A 227 -37.27 -6.63 17.96
C ALA A 227 -37.26 -5.34 18.80
N ILE A 228 -36.26 -4.46 18.65
CA ILE A 228 -36.22 -3.13 19.30
C ILE A 228 -35.90 -2.04 18.26
N SER A 229 -36.14 -2.34 16.98
CA SER A 229 -35.88 -1.38 15.89
C SER A 229 -36.82 -0.18 15.97
N ALA A 230 -36.40 0.95 15.40
CA ALA A 230 -37.22 2.17 15.35
C ALA A 230 -38.60 1.96 14.70
N GLN A 231 -38.77 0.92 13.87
CA GLN A 231 -40.06 0.53 13.28
C GLN A 231 -41.13 0.25 14.33
N ILE A 232 -40.74 -0.21 15.51
CA ILE A 232 -41.67 -0.51 16.61
C ILE A 232 -42.29 0.78 17.19
N LEU A 233 -41.51 1.86 17.22
CA LEU A 233 -41.92 3.15 17.79
C LEU A 233 -42.96 3.87 16.93
N PHE A 234 -43.02 3.59 15.62
CA PHE A 234 -43.91 4.26 14.68
C PHE A 234 -45.25 3.54 14.45
N GLY A 235 -45.60 2.58 15.31
CA GLY A 235 -46.82 1.80 15.21
C GLY A 235 -46.61 0.48 14.49
N SER A 236 -46.59 -0.61 15.25
CA SER A 236 -46.42 -1.96 14.72
C SER A 236 -47.27 -2.94 15.52
N ILE A 237 -47.73 -4.01 14.86
CA ILE A 237 -48.39 -5.13 15.52
C ILE A 237 -47.27 -6.08 15.96
N ILE A 238 -47.17 -6.30 17.27
CA ILE A 238 -46.13 -7.15 17.87
C ILE A 238 -46.80 -8.40 18.43
N THR A 239 -46.27 -9.55 18.05
CA THR A 239 -46.65 -10.84 18.64
C THR A 239 -45.59 -11.19 19.68
N ILE A 240 -46.06 -11.53 20.88
CA ILE A 240 -45.21 -11.93 22.00
C ILE A 240 -45.58 -13.35 22.44
N GLU A 241 -44.58 -14.07 22.94
CA GLU A 241 -44.75 -15.30 23.71
C GLU A 241 -44.57 -14.95 25.19
N ARG A 242 -45.54 -15.34 26.01
CA ARG A 242 -45.56 -15.14 27.46
C ARG A 242 -45.93 -16.46 28.12
N ASP A 243 -45.08 -16.93 29.04
CA ASP A 243 -45.31 -18.19 29.77
C ASP A 243 -45.59 -19.39 28.84
N GLY A 244 -44.97 -19.40 27.64
CA GLY A 244 -45.16 -20.43 26.61
C GLY A 244 -46.47 -20.34 25.82
N LYS A 245 -47.14 -19.18 25.81
CA LYS A 245 -48.37 -18.91 25.06
C LYS A 245 -48.31 -17.60 24.27
#